data_AF-A0A1T5DKF6-F1
#
_entry.id   AF-A0A1T5DKF6-F1
#
_cell.length_a   1.000
_cell.length_b   1.000
_cell.length_c   1.000
_cell.angle_alpha   90.00
_cell.angle_beta   90.00
_cell.angle_gamma   90.00
#
_symmetry.space_group_name_H-M   'P 1'
#
loop_
_entity.id
_entity.type
_entity.pdbx_description
1 polymer ?
#
loop_
_entity_poly.entity_id
_entity_poly.type
_entity_poly.pdbx_seq_one_letter_code
_entity_poly.pdbx_strand_id
1 'polypeptide(L)'
;MRPKIENIQDLRTELSRLRSERLIQEIELTKVTARIKARLHFPVLVYNKISDFFIEMFGDDPEDLNKTDNKDKDWVTNIFRVGLPVALNKFLFPRSGFLMKSIVALVSQKAAKNVNKDSITELIDKVTDWIKTPRPKTRKEPVLADYGIPPDSETY
;
A
#
# COMPACT_ATOMS: atom_id res chain seq x y z
N MET A 1 -14.09 -55.12 17.98
CA MET A 1 -14.18 -56.27 18.91
C MET A 1 -12.93 -56.26 19.78
N ARG A 2 -13.03 -56.48 21.09
CA ARG A 2 -11.85 -56.54 21.96
C ARG A 2 -11.15 -57.89 21.75
N PRO A 3 -9.85 -57.93 21.45
CA PRO A 3 -9.14 -59.19 21.37
C PRO A 3 -9.12 -59.84 22.76
N LYS A 4 -9.45 -61.12 22.80
CA LYS A 4 -9.37 -61.91 24.02
C LYS A 4 -7.91 -62.30 24.23
N ILE A 5 -7.37 -61.97 25.38
CA ILE A 5 -5.96 -62.18 25.72
C ILE A 5 -5.89 -63.40 26.62
N GLU A 6 -5.30 -64.49 26.14
CA GLU A 6 -5.20 -65.73 26.89
C GLU A 6 -3.74 -66.07 27.24
N ASN A 7 -2.77 -65.59 26.44
CA ASN A 7 -1.34 -65.84 26.66
C ASN A 7 -0.47 -64.57 26.60
N ILE A 8 0.75 -64.65 27.15
CA ILE A 8 1.79 -63.62 27.09
C ILE A 8 2.19 -63.28 25.65
N GLN A 9 2.13 -64.25 24.73
CA GLN A 9 2.41 -63.99 23.31
C GLN A 9 1.33 -63.10 22.68
N ASP A 10 0.07 -63.30 23.05
CA ASP A 10 -1.05 -62.45 22.60
C ASP A 10 -0.89 -61.02 23.12
N LEU A 11 -0.43 -60.86 24.37
CA LEU A 11 -0.11 -59.54 24.92
C LEU A 11 0.99 -58.82 24.13
N ARG A 12 2.05 -59.54 23.75
CA ARG A 12 3.19 -58.96 23.03
C ARG A 12 2.80 -58.54 21.61
N THR A 13 2.00 -59.34 20.94
CA THR A 13 1.48 -59.04 19.59
C THR A 13 0.48 -57.88 19.64
N GLU A 14 -0.40 -57.84 20.64
CA GLU A 14 -1.32 -56.72 20.82
C GLU A 14 -0.56 -55.43 21.19
N LEU A 15 0.50 -55.52 21.99
CA LEU A 15 1.34 -54.37 22.32
C LEU A 15 2.09 -53.83 21.10
N SER A 16 2.62 -54.70 20.23
CA SER A 16 3.28 -54.24 18.99
C SER A 16 2.27 -53.60 18.04
N ARG A 17 1.05 -54.16 17.93
CA ARG A 17 -0.07 -53.59 17.19
C ARG A 17 -0.45 -52.20 17.72
N LEU A 18 -0.72 -52.08 19.02
CA LEU A 18 -1.11 -50.80 19.64
C LEU A 18 0.00 -49.74 19.52
N ARG A 19 1.28 -50.13 19.61
CA ARG A 19 2.39 -49.20 19.36
C ARG A 19 2.39 -48.69 17.92
N SER A 20 2.12 -49.55 16.94
CA SER A 20 2.03 -49.13 15.54
C SER A 20 0.86 -48.18 15.30
N GLU A 21 -0.30 -48.45 15.88
CA GLU A 21 -1.48 -47.59 15.79
C GLU A 21 -1.22 -46.23 16.45
N ARG A 22 -0.58 -46.23 17.61
CA ARG A 22 -0.19 -45.00 18.30
C ARG A 22 0.74 -44.15 17.45
N LEU A 23 1.77 -44.74 16.84
CA LEU A 23 2.69 -44.00 15.97
C LEU A 23 1.96 -43.37 14.77
N ILE A 24 1.00 -44.08 14.18
CA ILE A 24 0.18 -43.56 13.09
C ILE A 24 -0.66 -42.37 13.57
N GLN A 25 -1.30 -42.47 14.74
CA GLN A 25 -2.08 -41.37 15.32
C GLN A 25 -1.22 -40.13 15.62
N GLU A 26 0.00 -40.31 16.15
CA GLU A 26 0.92 -39.20 16.40
C GLU A 26 1.32 -38.50 15.08
N ILE A 27 1.55 -39.26 14.01
CA ILE A 27 1.82 -38.72 12.66
C ILE A 27 0.59 -37.96 12.11
N GLU A 28 -0.61 -38.46 12.34
CA GLU A 28 -1.83 -37.77 11.90
C GLU A 28 -2.07 -36.47 12.65
N LEU A 29 -1.91 -36.48 13.98
CA LEU A 29 -2.05 -35.30 14.82
C LEU A 29 -1.04 -34.22 14.43
N THR A 30 0.22 -34.58 14.22
CA THR A 30 1.25 -33.62 13.77
C THR A 30 0.93 -33.03 12.39
N LYS A 31 0.36 -33.80 11.47
CA LYS A 31 -0.12 -33.28 10.17
C LYS A 31 -1.30 -32.31 10.32
N VAL A 32 -2.22 -32.58 11.24
CA VAL A 32 -3.36 -31.69 11.50
C VAL A 32 -2.88 -30.37 12.10
N THR A 33 -1.99 -30.41 13.10
CA THR A 33 -1.46 -29.18 13.71
C THR A 33 -0.64 -28.35 12.73
N ALA A 34 0.17 -28.99 11.88
CA ALA A 34 0.91 -28.31 10.81
C ALA A 34 -0.03 -27.60 9.81
N ARG A 35 -1.13 -28.25 9.41
CA ARG A 35 -2.14 -27.66 8.52
C ARG A 35 -2.85 -26.47 9.16
N ILE A 36 -3.23 -26.58 10.43
CA ILE A 36 -3.87 -25.48 11.18
C ILE A 36 -2.89 -24.30 11.27
N LYS A 37 -1.63 -24.55 11.65
CA LYS A 37 -0.59 -23.52 11.72
C LYS A 37 -0.39 -22.82 10.38
N ALA A 38 -0.27 -23.58 9.28
CA ALA A 38 -0.11 -23.00 7.95
C ALA A 38 -1.32 -22.11 7.55
N ARG A 39 -2.54 -22.55 7.87
CA ARG A 39 -3.76 -21.81 7.53
C ARG A 39 -3.99 -20.57 8.41
N LEU A 40 -3.52 -20.57 9.66
CA LEU A 40 -3.65 -19.44 10.58
C LEU A 40 -2.47 -18.45 10.49
N HIS A 41 -1.30 -18.89 10.04
CA HIS A 41 -0.13 -18.03 9.91
C HIS A 41 -0.38 -16.85 8.96
N PHE A 42 -0.97 -17.11 7.79
CA PHE A 42 -1.28 -16.06 6.82
C PHE A 42 -2.25 -14.98 7.35
N PRO A 43 -3.46 -15.31 7.86
CA PRO A 43 -4.39 -14.30 8.34
C PRO A 43 -3.85 -13.54 9.56
N VAL A 44 -3.11 -14.19 10.46
CA VAL A 44 -2.48 -13.51 11.62
C VAL A 44 -1.39 -12.55 11.15
N LEU A 45 -0.54 -12.95 10.21
CA LEU A 45 0.47 -12.05 9.64
C LEU A 45 -0.16 -10.86 8.92
N VAL A 46 -1.26 -11.06 8.19
CA VAL A 46 -1.98 -9.98 7.51
C VAL A 46 -2.60 -9.04 8.54
N TYR A 47 -3.24 -9.57 9.58
CA TYR A 47 -3.79 -8.76 10.67
C TYR A 47 -2.70 -7.91 11.35
N ASN A 48 -1.58 -8.53 11.74
CA ASN A 48 -0.48 -7.83 12.39
C ASN A 48 0.13 -6.76 11.46
N LYS A 49 0.36 -7.07 10.17
CA LYS A 49 0.86 -6.07 9.22
C LYS A 49 -0.10 -4.91 9.00
N ILE A 50 -1.41 -5.18 9.02
CA ILE A 50 -2.42 -4.12 8.90
C ILE A 50 -2.45 -3.30 10.18
N SER A 51 -2.48 -3.92 11.36
CA SER A 51 -2.46 -3.18 12.62
C SER A 51 -1.19 -2.34 12.77
N ASP A 52 -0.03 -2.90 12.46
CA ASP A 52 1.25 -2.19 12.52
C ASP A 52 1.24 -0.98 11.56
N PHE A 53 0.72 -1.16 10.34
CA PHE A 53 0.54 -0.07 9.39
C PHE A 53 -0.45 1.00 9.87
N PHE A 54 -1.56 0.61 10.50
CA PHE A 54 -2.52 1.56 11.06
C PHE A 54 -1.96 2.29 12.29
N ILE A 55 -1.17 1.62 13.13
CA ILE A 55 -0.48 2.23 14.27
C ILE A 55 0.62 3.18 13.76
N GLU A 56 1.41 2.80 12.77
CA GLU A 56 2.42 3.70 12.15
C GLU A 56 1.76 4.91 11.46
N MET A 57 0.55 4.74 10.91
CA MET A 57 -0.16 5.79 10.18
C MET A 57 -1.00 6.72 11.07
N PHE A 58 -1.59 6.19 12.14
CA PHE A 58 -2.59 6.89 12.98
C PHE A 58 -2.31 6.82 14.49
N GLY A 59 -1.36 6.02 14.93
CA GLY A 59 -0.94 5.92 16.31
C GLY A 59 0.05 7.03 16.64
N ASP A 60 -0.28 7.86 17.62
CA ASP A 60 0.70 8.74 18.25
C ASP A 60 1.72 7.87 18.99
N ASP A 61 2.98 7.88 18.54
CA ASP A 61 4.10 7.36 19.33
C ASP A 61 4.17 8.14 20.66
N PRO A 62 4.09 7.47 21.83
CA PRO A 62 4.16 8.16 23.12
C PRO A 62 5.54 8.74 23.43
N GLU A 63 6.60 8.35 22.70
CA GLU A 63 7.97 8.84 22.92
C GLU A 63 8.29 10.16 22.19
N ASP A 64 7.46 10.60 21.22
CA ASP A 64 7.69 11.85 20.47
C ASP A 64 6.72 13.00 20.86
N LEU A 65 6.00 12.83 21.97
CA LEU A 65 5.02 13.81 22.49
C LEU A 65 5.64 15.14 22.99
N ASN A 66 6.98 15.27 22.99
CA ASN A 66 7.65 16.52 23.37
C ASN A 66 7.96 17.44 22.16
N LYS A 67 7.57 17.09 20.94
CA LYS A 67 7.72 17.96 19.77
C LYS A 67 6.37 18.36 19.17
N THR A 68 5.81 19.40 19.78
CA THR A 68 5.20 20.56 19.10
C THR A 68 4.08 20.30 18.08
N ASP A 69 2.84 20.47 18.53
CA ASP A 69 1.85 21.39 17.92
C ASP A 69 1.54 21.24 16.40
N ASN A 70 1.55 20.02 15.84
CA ASN A 70 1.15 19.77 14.44
C ASN A 70 0.35 18.47 14.22
N LYS A 71 -0.46 18.03 15.19
CA LYS A 71 -1.24 16.78 15.10
C LYS A 71 -2.19 16.69 13.90
N ASP A 72 -2.65 17.83 13.36
CA ASP A 72 -3.58 17.83 12.22
C ASP A 72 -2.89 17.74 10.84
N LYS A 73 -1.57 17.95 10.76
CA LYS A 73 -0.83 17.95 9.49
C LYS A 73 -0.21 16.59 9.17
N ASP A 74 0.11 15.79 10.19
CA ASP A 74 0.86 14.55 9.99
C ASP A 74 0.02 13.41 9.45
N TRP A 75 -1.27 13.28 9.81
CA TRP A 75 -2.14 12.25 9.24
C TRP A 75 -2.45 12.52 7.75
N VAL A 76 -2.69 13.77 7.36
CA VAL A 76 -2.87 14.15 5.95
C VAL A 76 -1.59 13.92 5.17
N THR A 77 -0.44 14.33 5.72
CA THR A 77 0.87 14.15 5.08
C THR A 77 1.22 12.67 4.95
N ASN A 78 0.90 11.83 5.95
CA ASN A 78 1.11 10.39 5.93
C ASN A 78 0.17 9.68 4.93
N ILE A 79 -1.11 10.08 4.89
CA ILE A 79 -2.06 9.60 3.88
C ILE A 79 -1.62 10.02 2.49
N PHE A 80 -1.10 11.23 2.28
CA PHE A 80 -0.61 11.65 0.97
C PHE A 80 0.69 10.93 0.61
N ARG A 81 1.60 10.72 1.57
CA ARG A 81 2.89 10.03 1.37
C ARG A 81 2.73 8.57 0.98
N VAL A 82 1.71 7.87 1.49
CA VAL A 82 1.45 6.46 1.18
C VAL A 82 0.32 6.29 0.15
N GLY A 83 -0.74 7.07 0.28
CA GLY A 83 -1.92 7.03 -0.58
C GLY A 83 -1.67 7.58 -1.98
N LEU A 84 -0.83 8.61 -2.14
CA LEU A 84 -0.49 9.11 -3.48
C LEU A 84 0.24 8.06 -4.33
N PRO A 85 1.30 7.37 -3.85
CA PRO A 85 1.90 6.24 -4.57
C PRO A 85 0.93 5.11 -4.92
N VAL A 86 0.05 4.74 -3.99
CA VAL A 86 -0.89 3.62 -4.16
C VAL A 86 -2.02 3.97 -5.13
N ALA A 87 -2.57 5.18 -5.05
CA ALA A 87 -3.56 5.70 -5.98
C ALA A 87 -2.96 5.88 -7.39
N LEU A 88 -1.74 6.42 -7.51
CA LEU A 88 -1.05 6.50 -8.81
C LEU A 88 -0.86 5.11 -9.44
N ASN A 89 -0.45 4.12 -8.65
CA ASN A 89 -0.23 2.75 -9.12
C ASN A 89 -1.54 2.10 -9.60
N LYS A 90 -2.67 2.41 -8.96
CA LYS A 90 -3.98 1.84 -9.31
C LYS A 90 -4.68 2.58 -10.45
N PHE A 91 -4.58 3.91 -10.51
CA PHE A 91 -5.37 4.73 -11.43
C PHE A 91 -4.59 5.26 -12.63
N LEU A 92 -3.30 5.58 -12.50
CA LEU A 92 -2.52 6.15 -13.59
C LEU A 92 -1.72 5.09 -14.36
N PHE A 93 -1.21 4.04 -13.72
CA PHE A 93 -0.37 3.03 -14.39
C PHE A 93 -0.61 1.58 -13.91
N PRO A 94 -1.78 0.98 -14.20
CA PRO A 94 -2.15 -0.36 -13.70
C PRO A 94 -1.22 -1.52 -14.13
N ARG A 95 -0.22 -1.27 -14.98
CA ARG A 95 0.78 -2.27 -15.44
C ARG A 95 2.24 -1.78 -15.46
N SER A 96 2.56 -0.54 -15.07
CA SER A 96 3.93 -0.02 -15.24
C SER A 96 4.75 -0.16 -13.95
N GLY A 97 5.20 -1.38 -13.64
CA GLY A 97 6.14 -1.61 -12.55
C GLY A 97 7.47 -0.86 -12.72
N PHE A 98 7.87 -0.57 -13.96
CA PHE A 98 9.10 0.16 -14.27
C PHE A 98 9.02 1.65 -13.94
N LEU A 99 7.96 2.36 -14.37
CA LEU A 99 7.82 3.80 -14.13
C LEU A 99 7.72 4.11 -12.64
N MET A 100 7.01 3.27 -11.87
CA MET A 100 6.91 3.39 -10.43
C MET A 100 8.28 3.17 -9.75
N LYS A 101 9.05 2.18 -10.18
CA LYS A 101 10.43 1.96 -9.71
C LYS A 101 11.33 3.14 -10.05
N SER A 102 11.16 3.76 -11.21
CA SER A 102 11.91 4.96 -11.60
C SER A 102 11.53 6.18 -10.78
N ILE A 103 10.24 6.43 -10.53
CA ILE A 103 9.79 7.54 -9.69
C ILE A 103 10.26 7.33 -8.25
N VAL A 104 10.08 6.14 -7.69
CA VAL A 104 10.55 5.82 -6.33
C VAL A 104 12.07 5.88 -6.24
N ALA A 105 12.81 5.41 -7.26
CA ALA A 105 14.27 5.52 -7.28
C ALA A 105 14.73 6.98 -7.42
N LEU A 106 14.07 7.80 -8.23
CA LEU A 106 14.38 9.22 -8.37
C LEU A 106 14.06 9.98 -7.09
N VAL A 107 12.90 9.71 -6.47
CA VAL A 107 12.51 10.27 -5.16
C VAL A 107 13.48 9.83 -4.08
N SER A 108 13.89 8.56 -4.06
CA SER A 108 14.88 8.02 -3.12
C SER A 108 16.25 8.66 -3.30
N GLN A 109 16.71 8.83 -4.55
CA GLN A 109 17.97 9.50 -4.87
C GLN A 109 17.94 10.99 -4.53
N LYS A 110 16.80 11.68 -4.68
CA LYS A 110 16.62 13.08 -4.29
C LYS A 110 16.50 13.25 -2.77
N ALA A 111 15.80 12.34 -2.11
CA ALA A 111 15.67 12.31 -0.65
C ALA A 111 17.00 12.01 0.06
N ALA A 112 17.90 11.26 -0.56
CA ALA A 112 19.23 11.02 -0.01
C ALA A 112 20.17 12.23 -0.10
N LYS A 113 19.88 13.25 -0.92
CA LYS A 113 20.82 14.34 -1.21
C LYS A 113 20.43 15.73 -0.72
N ASN A 114 19.16 16.02 -0.43
CA ASN A 114 18.74 17.26 0.23
C ASN A 114 17.22 17.22 0.53
N VAL A 115 16.83 16.92 1.76
CA VAL A 115 15.44 17.13 2.22
C VAL A 115 15.43 18.31 3.18
N ASN A 116 15.47 19.50 2.61
CA ASN A 116 15.03 20.70 3.34
C ASN A 116 13.50 20.79 3.20
N LYS A 117 12.79 21.09 4.29
CA LYS A 117 11.31 21.14 4.33
C LYS A 117 10.75 22.03 3.22
N ASP A 118 11.45 23.10 2.90
CA ASP A 118 11.08 24.09 1.87
C ASP A 118 10.96 23.48 0.47
N SER A 119 11.79 22.50 0.11
CA SER A 119 11.74 21.86 -1.21
C SER A 119 10.57 20.88 -1.35
N ILE A 120 10.12 20.27 -0.24
CA ILE A 120 8.92 19.44 -0.24
C ILE A 120 7.68 20.34 -0.38
N THR A 121 7.65 21.45 0.36
CA THR A 121 6.56 22.43 0.30
C THR A 121 6.42 23.02 -1.11
N GLU A 122 7.51 23.45 -1.75
CA GLU A 122 7.46 23.98 -3.13
C GLU A 122 6.98 22.94 -4.16
N LEU A 123 7.30 21.66 -3.97
CA LEU A 123 6.82 20.60 -4.87
C LEU A 123 5.34 20.33 -4.67
N ILE A 124 4.88 20.32 -3.42
CA ILE A 124 3.47 20.17 -3.08
C ILE A 124 2.67 21.36 -3.62
N ASP A 125 3.17 22.59 -3.45
CA ASP A 125 2.54 23.80 -3.96
C ASP A 125 2.44 23.77 -5.49
N LYS A 126 3.50 23.38 -6.20
CA LYS A 126 3.46 23.25 -7.67
C LYS A 126 2.48 22.19 -8.16
N VAL A 127 2.39 21.05 -7.48
CA VAL A 127 1.44 19.98 -7.83
C VAL A 127 0.02 20.43 -7.51
N THR A 128 -0.17 21.13 -6.40
CA THR A 128 -1.46 21.66 -5.96
C THR A 128 -1.94 22.75 -6.91
N ASP A 129 -1.06 23.67 -7.33
CA ASP A 129 -1.36 24.72 -8.31
C ASP A 129 -1.66 24.15 -9.70
N TRP A 130 -0.94 23.09 -10.10
CA TRP A 130 -1.20 22.39 -11.35
C TRP A 130 -2.56 21.68 -11.37
N ILE A 131 -2.97 21.11 -10.23
CA ILE A 131 -4.31 20.48 -10.06
C ILE A 131 -5.40 21.54 -9.88
N LYS A 132 -5.11 22.65 -9.19
CA LYS A 132 -6.03 23.78 -8.95
C LYS A 132 -6.17 24.73 -10.13
N THR A 133 -5.47 24.53 -11.25
CA THR A 133 -5.73 25.29 -12.48
C THR A 133 -6.72 24.56 -13.38
N PRO A 134 -8.05 24.74 -13.24
CA PRO A 134 -8.91 24.67 -14.40
C PRO A 134 -8.56 25.91 -15.23
N ARG A 135 -7.80 25.75 -16.33
CA ARG A 135 -7.65 26.86 -17.27
C ARG A 135 -9.03 27.17 -17.85
N PRO A 136 -9.66 28.34 -17.59
CA PRO A 136 -10.63 28.82 -18.55
C PRO A 136 -9.83 29.15 -19.81
N LYS A 137 -10.06 28.41 -20.90
CA LYS A 137 -9.78 28.94 -22.23
C LYS A 137 -10.66 30.19 -22.35
N THR A 138 -10.10 31.36 -22.05
CA THR A 138 -10.64 32.61 -22.58
C THR A 138 -10.64 32.42 -24.10
N ARG A 139 -11.83 32.20 -24.66
CA ARG A 139 -12.04 32.24 -26.10
C ARG A 139 -11.56 33.64 -26.48
N LYS A 140 -10.47 33.74 -27.24
CA LYS A 140 -10.14 34.99 -27.92
C LYS A 140 -11.37 35.30 -28.78
N GLU A 141 -12.05 36.39 -28.46
CA GLU A 141 -13.11 36.89 -29.33
C GLU A 141 -12.51 37.07 -30.74
N PRO A 142 -13.21 36.68 -31.80
CA PRO A 142 -12.72 36.94 -33.16
C PRO A 142 -12.60 38.45 -33.29
N VAL A 143 -11.38 38.94 -33.52
CA VAL A 143 -11.14 40.33 -33.90
C VAL A 143 -11.99 40.56 -35.15
N LEU A 144 -13.02 41.41 -35.04
CA LEU A 144 -13.69 41.92 -36.23
C LEU A 144 -12.59 42.54 -37.09
N ALA A 145 -12.34 41.96 -38.25
CA ALA A 145 -11.50 42.60 -39.24
C ALA A 145 -12.15 43.94 -39.57
N ASP A 146 -11.46 45.03 -39.23
CA ASP A 146 -11.81 46.36 -39.67
C ASP A 146 -11.57 46.42 -41.17
N TYR A 147 -12.63 46.19 -41.95
CA TYR A 147 -12.62 46.36 -43.39
C TYR A 147 -12.71 47.87 -43.65
N GLY A 148 -11.56 48.53 -43.55
CA GLY A 148 -11.43 49.94 -43.90
C GLY A 148 -12.06 50.23 -45.26
N ILE A 149 -12.76 51.36 -45.35
CA ILE A 149 -13.41 51.81 -46.59
C ILE A 149 -12.31 51.96 -47.66
N PRO A 150 -12.44 51.32 -48.84
CA PRO A 150 -11.42 51.39 -49.88
C PRO A 150 -11.22 52.84 -50.35
N PRO A 151 -9.96 53.24 -50.63
CA PRO A 151 -9.56 54.64 -50.83
C PRO A 151 -10.10 55.31 -52.11
N ASP A 152 -10.89 54.61 -52.92
CA ASP A 152 -11.43 55.11 -54.19
C ASP A 152 -12.89 55.58 -54.09
N SER A 153 -13.46 55.75 -52.88
CA SER A 153 -14.85 56.27 -52.75
C SER A 153 -14.97 57.79 -52.83
N GLU A 154 -13.85 58.53 -52.87
CA GLU A 154 -13.83 59.96 -53.13
C GLU A 154 -13.63 60.21 -54.63
N THR A 155 -14.73 60.05 -55.40
CA THR A 155 -14.80 60.59 -56.76
C THR A 155 -15.25 62.04 -56.67
N TYR A 156 -14.47 62.94 -57.28
CA TYR A 156 -14.73 64.39 -57.41
C TYR A 156 -16.02 64.71 -58.16
#